data_AF-A0A453F2N1-F1
#
_entry.id   AF-A0A453F2N1-F1
#
_cell.length_a   1.000
_cell.length_b   1.000
_cell.length_c   1.000
_cell.angle_alpha   90.00
_cell.angle_beta   90.00
_cell.angle_gamma   90.00
#
_symmetry.space_group_name_H-M   'P 1'
#
loop_
_entity.id
_entity.type
_entity.pdbx_description
1 polymer ?
#
loop_
_entity_poly.entity_id
_entity_poly.type
_entity_poly.pdbx_seq_one_letter_code
_entity_poly.pdbx_strand_id
1 'polypeptide(L)' 'MKVNSTAKHFVDFTEAEEDLVFRMHRLVGNRWELIAGRIPGRTAEEVEMFWAKRHQDQ' A
#
# COMPACT_ATOMS: atom_id res chain seq x y z
N MET A 1 30.33 10.84 -4.68
CA MET A 1 29.12 10.63 -3.85
C MET A 1 27.89 10.94 -4.68
N LYS A 2 26.90 10.04 -4.62
CA LYS A 2 25.49 10.09 -5.09
C LYS A 2 25.11 8.74 -5.72
N VAL A 3 25.05 7.72 -4.88
CA VAL A 3 24.14 6.60 -5.12
C VAL A 3 23.13 6.64 -3.99
N ASN A 4 22.21 7.61 -4.04
CA ASN A 4 20.92 7.42 -3.38
C ASN A 4 20.17 6.43 -4.27
N SER A 5 20.58 5.18 -4.16
CA SER A 5 19.77 4.03 -4.52
C SER A 5 18.61 4.05 -3.54
N THR A 6 17.61 4.88 -3.84
CA THR A 6 16.29 4.81 -3.23
C THR A 6 15.90 3.35 -3.37
N ALA A 7 16.02 2.63 -2.26
CA ALA A 7 15.79 1.20 -2.24
C ALA A 7 14.45 1.00 -2.92
N LYS A 8 14.43 0.17 -3.96
CA LYS A 8 13.21 -0.48 -4.42
C LYS A 8 12.56 -1.03 -3.15
N HIS A 9 11.63 -0.28 -2.57
CA HIS A 9 10.82 -0.74 -1.46
C HIS A 9 9.98 -1.84 -2.08
N PHE A 10 10.43 -3.08 -1.92
CA PHE A 10 9.59 -4.23 -2.14
C PHE A 10 8.47 -4.10 -1.13
N VAL A 11 7.33 -3.62 -1.62
CA VAL A 11 6.12 -3.48 -0.84
C VAL A 11 5.55 -4.88 -0.65
N ASP A 12 6.12 -5.57 0.33
CA ASP A 12 5.62 -6.83 0.84
C ASP A 12 4.69 -6.50 2.00
N PHE A 13 3.39 -6.75 1.81
CA PHE A 13 2.37 -6.61 2.85
C PHE A 13 2.17 -7.97 3.53
N THR A 14 1.96 -7.95 4.85
CA THR A 14 1.52 -9.15 5.57
C THR A 14 0.04 -9.42 5.29
N GLU A 15 -0.42 -10.66 5.42
CA GLU A 15 -1.83 -11.03 5.21
C GLU A 15 -2.81 -10.14 6.00
N ALA A 16 -2.45 -9.74 7.22
CA ALA A 16 -3.26 -8.83 8.03
C ALA A 16 -3.34 -7.41 7.44
N GLU A 17 -2.25 -6.91 6.87
CA GLU A 17 -2.23 -5.62 6.17
C GLU A 17 -3.03 -5.71 4.86
N GLU A 18 -2.88 -6.80 4.09
CA GLU A 18 -3.64 -7.03 2.87
C GLU A 18 -5.15 -7.04 3.15
N ASP A 19 -5.58 -7.79 4.17
CA ASP A 19 -6.98 -7.91 4.55
C ASP A 19 -7.55 -6.57 5.07
N LEU A 20 -6.73 -5.76 5.74
CA LEU A 20 -7.10 -4.42 6.15
C LEU A 20 -7.24 -3.47 4.95
N VAL A 21 -6.30 -3.49 4.00
CA VAL A 21 -6.40 -2.72 2.76
C VAL A 21 -7.67 -3.10 1.99
N PHE A 22 -7.94 -4.39 1.84
CA PHE A 22 -9.12 -4.88 1.13
C PHE A 22 -10.43 -4.42 1.79
N ARG A 23 -10.57 -4.62 3.11
CA ARG A 23 -11.78 -4.19 3.85
C ARG A 23 -11.95 -2.68 3.80
N MET A 24 -10.88 -1.91 3.98
CA MET A 24 -10.95 -0.45 3.95
C MET A 24 -11.25 0.08 2.55
N HIS A 25 -10.64 -0.48 1.49
CA HIS A 25 -10.93 -0.10 0.11
C HIS A 25 -12.41 -0.31 -0.22
N ARG A 26 -13.02 -1.43 0.20
CA ARG A 26 -14.47 -1.65 0.03
C ARG A 26 -15.34 -0.61 0.75
N LEU A 27 -14.85 -0.02 1.85
CA LEU A 27 -15.59 0.96 2.65
C LEU A 27 -15.41 2.40 2.15
N VAL A 28 -14.18 2.78 1.77
CA VAL A 28 -13.82 4.18 1.50
C VAL A 28 -13.29 4.44 0.09
N GLY A 29 -13.10 3.39 -0.72
CA GLY A 29 -12.51 3.47 -2.06
C GLY A 29 -11.02 3.80 -2.02
N ASN A 30 -10.55 4.56 -3.02
CA ASN A 30 -9.15 4.93 -3.23
C ASN A 30 -8.65 6.03 -2.26
N ARG A 31 -9.14 6.07 -1.01
CA ARG A 31 -8.68 7.04 -0.01
C ARG A 31 -7.42 6.55 0.69
N TRP A 32 -6.33 6.44 -0.06
CA TRP A 32 -5.10 5.78 0.38
C TRP A 32 -4.50 6.38 1.67
N GLU A 33 -4.52 7.70 1.84
CA GLU A 33 -4.07 8.35 3.08
C GLU A 33 -4.85 7.86 4.32
N LEU A 34 -6.16 7.66 4.18
CA LEU A 34 -7.01 7.18 5.26
C LEU A 34 -6.74 5.71 5.58
N ILE A 35 -6.46 4.90 4.54
CA ILE A 35 -6.14 3.48 4.69
C ILE A 35 -4.76 3.32 5.32
N ALA A 36 -3.74 4.02 4.82
CA ALA A 36 -2.38 4.00 5.35
C ALA A 36 -2.33 4.49 6.80
N GLY A 37 -3.14 5.47 7.18
CA GLY A 37 -3.28 5.90 8.57
C GLY A 37 -3.77 4.81 9.55
N ARG A 38 -4.25 3.66 9.04
CA ARG A 38 -4.61 2.48 9.84
C ARG A 38 -3.56 1.37 9.82
N ILE A 39 -2.50 1.51 9.02
CA ILE A 39 -1.44 0.50 8.88
C ILE A 39 -0.11 1.12 9.34
N PRO A 40 0.32 0.87 10.59
CA PRO A 40 1.54 1.45 11.12
C PRO A 40 2.76 1.16 10.24
N GLY A 41 3.50 2.21 9.87
CA GLY A 41 4.70 2.08 9.06
C GLY A 41 4.47 2.00 7.54
N ARG A 42 3.22 2.13 7.07
CA ARG A 42 2.91 2.26 5.64
C ARG A 42 2.58 3.67 5.24
N THR A 43 2.92 4.02 4.01
CA THR A 43 2.49 5.27 3.38
C THR A 43 1.33 5.05 2.42
N ALA A 44 0.65 6.15 2.05
CA ALA A 44 -0.44 6.10 1.08
C ALA A 44 0.04 5.56 -0.28
N GLU A 45 1.24 5.95 -0.70
CA GLU A 45 1.86 5.52 -1.96
C GLU A 45 2.15 4.01 -1.95
N GLU A 46 2.61 3.47 -0.83
CA GLU A 46 2.84 2.02 -0.69
C GLU A 46 1.53 1.24 -0.76
N VAL A 47 0.45 1.74 -0.13
CA VAL A 47 -0.88 1.11 -0.18
C VAL A 47 -1.47 1.17 -1.59
N GLU A 48 -1.36 2.30 -2.28
CA GLU A 48 -1.79 2.46 -3.66
C GLU A 48 -1.03 1.51 -4.60
N MET A 49 0.30 1.44 -4.46
CA MET A 49 1.12 0.54 -5.27
C MET A 49 0.81 -0.93 -4.98
N PHE A 50 0.61 -1.31 -3.71
CA PHE A 50 0.16 -2.64 -3.33
C PHE A 50 -1.17 -3.00 -4.01
N TRP A 51 -2.15 -2.10 -3.94
CA TRP A 51 -3.46 -2.31 -4.56
C TRP A 51 -3.35 -2.46 -6.07
N ALA A 52 -2.64 -1.55 -6.74
CA ALA A 52 -2.40 -1.58 -8.18
C ALA A 52 -1.72 -2.89 -8.61
N LYS A 53 -0.64 -3.29 -7.95
CA LYS A 53 0.06 -4.56 -8.23
C LYS A 53 -0.86 -5.78 -8.11
N ARG A 54 -1.80 -5.76 -7.16
CA ARG A 54 -2.66 -6.90 -6.86
C ARG A 54 -3.94 -6.94 -7.72
N HIS A 55 -4.36 -5.80 -8.30
CA HIS A 55 -5.66 -5.65 -8.97
C HIS A 55 -5.63 -4.89 -10.32
N GLN A 56 -4.47 -4.63 -10.93
CA GLN A 56 -4.38 -4.00 -12.26
C GLN A 56 -4.67 -4.93 -13.45
N ASP A 57 -4.93 -6.22 -13.24
CA ASP A 57 -5.23 -7.20 -14.30
C ASP A 57 -6.73 -7.50 -14.49
N GLN A 58 -7.64 -6.54 -14.21
CA GLN A 58 -9.08 -6.65 -14.54
C GLN A 58 -9.52 -5.66 -15.59
#